data_AF-A0A7X9AG09-F1
#
_entry.id   AF-A0A7X9AG09-F1
#
_cell.length_a   1.000
_cell.length_b   1.000
_cell.length_c   1.000
_cell.angle_alpha   90.00
_cell.angle_beta   90.00
_cell.angle_gamma   90.00
#
_symmetry.space_group_name_H-M   'P 1'
#
loop_
_entity.id
_entity.type
_entity.pdbx_description
1 polymer ?
#
loop_
_entity_poly.entity_id
_entity_poly.type
_entity_poly.pdbx_seq_one_letter_code
_entity_poly.pdbx_strand_id
1 'polypeptide(L)'
;MSAQGPRSYFTWVFGKAPELVIEVVSNREGSEVAKARRYAWMGVRYYVVFDPECWLGERVLRGYVLHGLSYVELLDLSWLEELGLGLVTWWGRFEDMDGLWLRPCGPDKVLLPLPTEVAEAARAQAEKERIRADQEHERAEGQMARAEVAETRAEVAETRAEAAEKRAERLLARLRELGVEE
;
A
#
# COMPACT_ATOMS: atom_id res chain seq x y z
N MET A 1 -6.81 -7.79 -16.58
CA MET A 1 -7.55 -8.39 -15.45
C MET A 1 -8.34 -9.57 -15.97
N SER A 2 -8.14 -10.76 -15.42
CA SER A 2 -9.00 -11.92 -15.73
C SER A 2 -10.36 -11.65 -15.10
N ALA A 3 -11.37 -11.30 -15.91
CA ALA A 3 -12.75 -11.21 -15.47
C ALA A 3 -13.17 -12.60 -14.97
N GLN A 4 -13.18 -12.79 -13.65
CA GLN A 4 -13.85 -13.96 -13.08
C GLN A 4 -15.34 -13.74 -13.26
N GLY A 5 -16.02 -14.72 -13.86
CA GLY A 5 -17.46 -14.70 -14.00
C GLY A 5 -18.18 -14.51 -12.66
N PRO A 6 -19.48 -14.21 -12.68
CA PRO A 6 -20.26 -13.98 -11.45
C PRO A 6 -20.10 -15.16 -10.50
N ARG A 7 -19.58 -14.88 -9.30
CA ARG A 7 -19.48 -15.88 -8.24
C ARG A 7 -20.82 -15.94 -7.52
N SER A 8 -21.40 -17.13 -7.43
CA SER A 8 -22.66 -17.36 -6.73
C SER A 8 -22.43 -18.05 -5.38
N TYR A 9 -23.23 -17.68 -4.38
CA TYR A 9 -23.27 -18.37 -3.09
C TYR A 9 -24.35 -19.44 -3.10
N PHE A 10 -23.97 -20.68 -2.86
CA PHE A 10 -24.89 -21.82 -2.84
C PHE A 10 -24.95 -22.42 -1.43
N THR A 11 -26.11 -22.32 -0.78
CA THR A 11 -26.28 -22.79 0.60
C THR A 11 -26.01 -24.29 0.77
N TRP A 12 -26.26 -25.10 -0.27
CA TRP A 12 -25.92 -26.54 -0.24
C TRP A 12 -24.42 -26.83 -0.34
N VAL A 13 -23.61 -25.88 -0.82
CA VAL A 13 -22.15 -26.02 -0.83
C VAL A 13 -21.56 -25.59 0.52
N PHE A 14 -22.06 -24.49 1.08
CA PHE A 14 -21.51 -23.90 2.31
C PHE A 14 -22.18 -24.39 3.60
N GLY A 15 -23.32 -25.10 3.51
CA GLY A 15 -24.03 -25.69 4.63
C GLY A 15 -24.76 -24.71 5.56
N LYS A 16 -24.72 -23.40 5.26
CA LYS A 16 -25.42 -22.35 6.01
C LYS A 16 -25.83 -21.19 5.10
N ALA A 17 -26.71 -20.33 5.59
CA ALA A 17 -27.01 -19.06 4.95
C ALA A 17 -25.85 -18.07 5.17
N PRO A 18 -25.66 -17.08 4.26
CA PRO A 18 -24.74 -15.98 4.49
C PRO A 18 -25.09 -15.20 5.76
N GLU A 19 -24.07 -14.73 6.46
CA GLU A 19 -24.23 -13.83 7.61
C GLU A 19 -24.66 -12.43 7.18
N LEU A 20 -24.22 -11.99 6.01
CA LEU A 20 -24.49 -10.66 5.46
C LEU A 20 -24.85 -10.78 3.99
N VAL A 21 -25.95 -10.13 3.61
CA VAL A 21 -26.30 -9.86 2.22
C VAL A 21 -26.33 -8.36 2.01
N ILE A 22 -25.66 -7.91 0.96
CA ILE A 22 -25.67 -6.52 0.50
C ILE A 22 -26.35 -6.50 -0.88
N GLU A 23 -27.45 -5.75 -0.98
CA GLU A 23 -28.12 -5.46 -2.22
C GLU A 23 -27.66 -4.08 -2.72
N VAL A 24 -27.19 -4.01 -3.97
CA VAL A 24 -26.86 -2.75 -4.63
C VAL A 24 -27.98 -2.41 -5.61
N VAL A 25 -28.69 -1.32 -5.33
CA VAL A 25 -29.84 -0.89 -6.13
C VAL A 25 -29.35 -0.20 -7.39
N SER A 26 -29.85 -0.63 -8.54
CA SER A 26 -29.51 -0.07 -9.85
C SER A 26 -30.72 0.47 -10.63
N ASN A 27 -31.95 0.22 -10.17
CA ASN A 27 -33.17 0.74 -10.78
C ASN A 27 -34.37 0.63 -9.79
N ARG A 28 -35.59 0.94 -10.27
CA ARG A 28 -36.85 0.78 -9.52
C ARG A 28 -37.51 -0.58 -9.69
N GLU A 29 -36.89 -1.51 -10.41
CA GLU A 29 -37.47 -2.81 -10.73
C GLU A 29 -37.12 -3.85 -9.67
N GLY A 30 -38.13 -4.34 -8.96
CA GLY A 30 -37.94 -5.37 -7.95
C GLY A 30 -38.79 -5.11 -6.72
N SER A 31 -39.02 -6.16 -5.93
CA SER A 31 -39.65 -6.05 -4.62
C SER A 31 -38.61 -6.32 -3.55
N GLU A 32 -38.00 -5.25 -3.03
CA GLU A 32 -37.08 -5.34 -1.90
C GLU A 32 -37.72 -5.96 -0.67
N VAL A 33 -39.04 -5.77 -0.51
CA VAL A 33 -39.84 -6.42 0.53
C VAL A 33 -39.86 -7.95 0.35
N ALA A 34 -40.03 -8.44 -0.89
CA ALA A 34 -40.01 -9.87 -1.16
C ALA A 34 -38.62 -10.48 -0.96
N LYS A 35 -37.55 -9.76 -1.37
CA LYS A 35 -36.16 -10.18 -1.14
C LYS A 35 -35.85 -10.24 0.36
N ALA A 36 -36.18 -9.19 1.12
CA ALA A 36 -36.00 -9.15 2.56
C ALA A 36 -36.72 -10.31 3.26
N ARG A 37 -37.98 -10.61 2.91
CA ARG A 37 -38.70 -11.76 3.47
C ARG A 37 -38.01 -13.09 3.17
N ARG A 38 -37.49 -13.27 1.95
CA ARG A 38 -36.76 -14.47 1.55
C ARG A 38 -35.47 -14.63 2.36
N TYR A 39 -34.68 -13.57 2.51
CA TYR A 39 -33.44 -13.61 3.30
C TYR A 39 -33.71 -13.86 4.78
N ALA A 40 -34.76 -13.26 5.34
CA ALA A 40 -35.19 -13.54 6.71
C ALA A 40 -35.58 -15.01 6.91
N TRP A 41 -36.35 -15.59 5.99
CA TRP A 41 -36.72 -17.01 6.03
C TRP A 41 -35.51 -17.94 5.91
N MET A 42 -34.50 -17.57 5.14
CA MET A 42 -33.23 -18.31 5.04
C MET A 42 -32.33 -18.12 6.26
N GLY A 43 -32.64 -17.20 7.19
CA GLY A 43 -31.85 -16.97 8.38
C GLY A 43 -30.63 -16.07 8.17
N VAL A 44 -30.61 -15.25 7.11
CA VAL A 44 -29.52 -14.29 6.88
C VAL A 44 -29.52 -13.24 7.99
N ARG A 45 -28.41 -13.14 8.74
CA ARG A 45 -28.34 -12.31 9.96
C ARG A 45 -28.45 -10.82 9.66
N TYR A 46 -27.71 -10.32 8.68
CA TYR A 46 -27.70 -8.91 8.29
C TYR A 46 -28.12 -8.74 6.83
N TYR A 47 -29.03 -7.79 6.60
CA TYR A 47 -29.44 -7.38 5.25
C TYR A 47 -29.16 -5.88 5.09
N VAL A 48 -28.41 -5.53 4.05
CA VAL A 48 -28.03 -4.14 3.77
C VAL A 48 -28.46 -3.79 2.36
N VAL A 49 -29.06 -2.61 2.22
CA VAL A 49 -29.46 -2.04 0.93
C VAL A 49 -28.63 -0.78 0.71
N PHE A 50 -27.80 -0.81 -0.33
CA PHE A 50 -27.04 0.35 -0.81
C PHE A 50 -27.70 0.89 -2.08
N ASP A 51 -28.20 2.11 -2.00
CA ASP A 51 -29.00 2.79 -3.01
C ASP A 51 -28.34 4.12 -3.35
N PRO A 52 -27.20 4.11 -4.08
CA PRO A 52 -26.39 5.31 -4.31
C PRO A 52 -27.13 6.42 -5.05
N GLU A 53 -28.12 6.06 -5.86
CA GLU A 53 -28.95 6.98 -6.66
C GLU A 53 -30.33 7.25 -6.04
N CYS A 54 -30.59 6.75 -4.83
CA CYS A 54 -31.85 6.98 -4.10
C CYS A 54 -33.12 6.57 -4.89
N TRP A 55 -33.08 5.44 -5.61
CA TRP A 55 -34.21 4.93 -6.38
C TRP A 55 -35.40 4.52 -5.51
N LEU A 56 -35.14 4.05 -4.29
CA LEU A 56 -36.15 3.50 -3.38
C LEU A 56 -36.59 4.47 -2.28
N GLY A 57 -35.91 5.60 -2.10
CA GLY A 57 -36.22 6.61 -1.10
C GLY A 57 -35.03 7.53 -0.80
N GLU A 58 -35.09 8.30 0.29
CA GLU A 58 -34.13 9.37 0.58
C GLU A 58 -32.79 8.91 1.20
N ARG A 59 -32.71 7.66 1.67
CA ARG A 59 -31.51 7.11 2.33
C ARG A 59 -30.69 6.26 1.39
N VAL A 60 -29.42 6.63 1.22
CA VAL A 60 -28.42 5.91 0.40
C VAL A 60 -28.02 4.54 0.98
N LEU A 61 -28.13 4.37 2.30
CA LEU A 61 -27.72 3.14 2.97
C LEU A 61 -28.73 2.80 4.06
N ARG A 62 -29.24 1.58 4.01
CA ARG A 62 -30.18 1.03 4.98
C ARG A 62 -29.68 -0.33 5.45
N GLY A 63 -29.73 -0.55 6.75
CA GLY A 63 -29.23 -1.76 7.39
C GLY A 63 -30.31 -2.42 8.20
N TYR A 64 -30.31 -3.75 8.23
CA TYR A 64 -31.27 -4.52 9.01
C TYR A 64 -30.60 -5.72 9.67
N VAL A 65 -31.03 -6.03 10.88
CA VAL A 65 -30.64 -7.23 11.63
C VAL A 65 -31.85 -8.14 11.81
N LEU A 66 -31.65 -9.44 11.62
CA LEU A 66 -32.69 -10.45 11.81
C LEU A 66 -33.00 -10.63 13.30
N HIS A 67 -34.25 -10.38 13.65
CA HIS A 67 -34.80 -10.63 14.98
C HIS A 67 -36.03 -11.54 14.85
N GLY A 68 -35.92 -12.77 15.34
CA GLY A 68 -36.92 -13.81 15.09
C GLY A 68 -37.01 -14.15 13.60
N LEU A 69 -38.15 -13.88 12.98
CA LEU A 69 -38.42 -14.13 11.55
C LEU A 69 -38.54 -12.83 10.72
N SER A 70 -38.16 -11.69 11.30
CA SER A 70 -38.31 -10.38 10.68
C SER A 70 -37.08 -9.51 10.87
N TYR A 71 -36.86 -8.61 9.90
CA TYR A 71 -35.80 -7.64 9.96
C TYR A 71 -36.20 -6.40 10.78
N VAL A 72 -35.30 -5.96 11.64
CA VAL A 72 -35.37 -4.69 12.37
C VAL A 72 -34.27 -3.78 11.84
N GLU A 73 -34.60 -2.51 11.59
CA GLU A 73 -33.64 -1.54 11.06
C GLU A 73 -32.52 -1.23 12.07
N LEU A 74 -31.29 -1.19 11.57
CA LEU A 74 -30.11 -0.71 12.28
C LEU A 74 -29.92 0.79 11.99
N LEU A 75 -29.67 1.57 13.03
CA LEU A 75 -29.36 3.00 12.90
C LEU A 75 -27.89 3.25 12.56
N ASP A 76 -27.01 2.32 12.93
CA ASP A 76 -25.58 2.42 12.67
C ASP A 76 -25.08 1.10 12.05
N LEU A 77 -24.45 1.22 10.88
CA LEU A 77 -23.83 0.13 10.13
C LEU A 77 -22.31 0.17 10.24
N SER A 78 -21.74 1.17 10.90
CA SER A 78 -20.30 1.34 11.00
C SER A 78 -19.61 0.30 11.89
N TRP A 79 -20.39 -0.48 12.64
CA TRP A 79 -19.87 -1.60 13.38
C TRP A 79 -20.94 -2.68 13.60
N LEU A 80 -20.75 -3.84 12.97
CA LEU A 80 -21.54 -5.05 13.17
C LEU A 80 -20.72 -6.01 14.03
N GLU A 81 -20.91 -5.93 15.35
CA GLU A 81 -20.10 -6.64 16.36
C GLU A 81 -19.89 -8.13 16.03
N GLU A 82 -20.96 -8.82 15.63
CA GLU A 82 -20.90 -10.26 15.33
C GLU A 82 -20.09 -10.60 14.08
N LEU A 83 -19.91 -9.64 13.16
CA LEU A 83 -19.10 -9.81 11.97
C LEU A 83 -17.66 -9.29 12.16
N GLY A 84 -17.41 -8.49 13.19
CA GLY A 84 -16.17 -7.71 13.31
C GLY A 84 -15.94 -6.79 12.11
N LEU A 85 -17.02 -6.30 11.50
CA LEU A 85 -17.02 -5.57 10.23
C LEU A 85 -18.00 -4.40 10.30
N GLY A 86 -17.57 -3.23 9.86
CA GLY A 86 -18.44 -2.10 9.59
C GLY A 86 -18.62 -1.84 8.10
N LEU A 87 -19.65 -1.09 7.75
CA LEU A 87 -19.92 -0.60 6.41
C LEU A 87 -20.12 0.91 6.45
N VAL A 88 -19.42 1.62 5.58
CA VAL A 88 -19.51 3.08 5.44
C VAL A 88 -19.60 3.45 3.96
N THR A 89 -20.25 4.57 3.67
CA THR A 89 -20.20 5.17 2.35
C THR A 89 -18.98 6.07 2.24
N TRP A 90 -18.28 6.00 1.12
CA TRP A 90 -17.09 6.81 0.84
C TRP A 90 -17.18 7.39 -0.58
N TRP A 91 -16.93 8.69 -0.71
CA TRP A 91 -16.86 9.33 -2.01
C TRP A 91 -15.42 9.32 -2.52
N GLY A 92 -15.23 8.83 -3.75
CA GLY A 92 -13.94 8.89 -4.41
C GLY A 92 -13.87 8.02 -5.66
N ARG A 93 -12.65 7.74 -6.09
CA ARG A 93 -12.38 7.04 -7.35
C ARG A 93 -12.05 5.56 -7.11
N PHE A 94 -12.72 4.66 -7.81
CA PHE A 94 -12.41 3.23 -7.84
C PHE A 94 -12.58 2.70 -9.26
N GLU A 95 -11.62 1.89 -9.75
CA GLU A 95 -11.61 1.35 -11.12
C GLU A 95 -11.96 2.39 -12.21
N ASP A 96 -11.33 3.56 -12.14
CA ASP A 96 -11.53 4.70 -13.05
C ASP A 96 -12.90 5.38 -13.01
N MET A 97 -13.71 5.07 -12.00
CA MET A 97 -15.02 5.67 -11.78
C MET A 97 -15.05 6.50 -10.50
N ASP A 98 -15.41 7.77 -10.63
CA ASP A 98 -15.71 8.64 -9.49
C ASP A 98 -17.16 8.45 -9.04
N GLY A 99 -17.38 8.32 -7.74
CA GLY A 99 -18.74 8.17 -7.21
C GLY A 99 -18.80 7.88 -5.72
N LEU A 100 -20.02 7.57 -5.28
CA LEU A 100 -20.30 7.09 -3.93
C LEU A 100 -20.16 5.57 -3.90
N TRP A 101 -19.26 5.08 -3.06
CA TRP A 101 -18.97 3.66 -2.91
C TRP A 101 -19.33 3.16 -1.52
N LEU A 102 -19.79 1.92 -1.43
CA LEU A 102 -19.89 1.22 -0.16
C LEU A 102 -18.54 0.55 0.15
N ARG A 103 -17.96 0.85 1.31
CA ARG A 103 -16.68 0.30 1.74
C ARG A 103 -16.79 -0.42 3.09
N PRO A 104 -16.12 -1.56 3.24
CA PRO A 104 -15.92 -2.17 4.55
C PRO A 104 -14.97 -1.32 5.40
N CYS A 105 -15.27 -1.19 6.68
CA CYS A 105 -14.42 -0.56 7.68
C CYS A 105 -14.19 -1.48 8.89
N GLY A 106 -13.06 -1.28 9.57
CA GLY A 106 -12.77 -1.84 10.88
C GLY A 106 -13.37 -0.99 12.01
N PRO A 107 -12.88 -1.18 13.25
CA PRO A 107 -13.22 -0.33 14.37
C PRO A 107 -13.00 1.16 14.06
N ASP A 108 -13.77 2.03 14.70
CA ASP A 108 -13.68 3.49 14.54
C ASP A 108 -13.83 4.00 13.11
N LYS A 109 -14.57 3.27 12.25
CA LYS A 109 -14.83 3.63 10.84
C LYS A 109 -13.57 3.69 9.96
N VAL A 110 -12.47 3.06 10.38
CA VAL A 110 -11.24 3.00 9.59
C VAL A 110 -11.46 2.11 8.37
N LEU A 111 -11.31 2.65 7.16
CA LEU A 111 -11.48 1.89 5.92
C LEU A 111 -10.49 0.71 5.87
N LEU A 112 -11.00 -0.49 5.58
CA LEU A 112 -10.14 -1.63 5.30
C LEU A 112 -9.49 -1.43 3.93
N PRO A 113 -8.20 -1.66 3.74
CA PRO A 113 -7.55 -1.39 2.45
C PRO A 113 -8.02 -2.38 1.38
N LEU A 114 -8.17 -1.90 0.13
CA LEU A 114 -8.40 -2.74 -1.04
C LEU A 114 -7.13 -3.57 -1.33
N PRO A 115 -7.28 -4.77 -1.92
CA PRO A 115 -6.12 -5.52 -2.41
C PRO A 115 -5.23 -4.71 -3.36
N THR A 116 -5.82 -3.82 -4.16
CA THR A 116 -5.09 -2.90 -5.05
C THR A 116 -4.30 -1.86 -4.26
N GLU A 117 -4.90 -1.21 -3.27
CA GLU A 117 -4.23 -0.24 -2.38
C GLU A 117 -3.05 -0.88 -1.64
N VAL A 118 -3.21 -2.12 -1.13
CA VAL A 118 -2.12 -2.88 -0.49
C VAL A 118 -1.00 -3.18 -1.48
N ALA A 119 -1.33 -3.63 -2.70
CA ALA A 119 -0.35 -3.95 -3.72
C ALA A 119 0.44 -2.71 -4.19
N GLU A 120 -0.23 -1.56 -4.33
CA GLU A 120 0.41 -0.28 -4.67
C GLU A 120 1.34 0.20 -3.56
N ALA A 121 0.89 0.14 -2.30
CA ALA A 121 1.73 0.49 -1.16
C ALA A 121 2.99 -0.39 -1.06
N ALA A 122 2.85 -1.71 -1.29
CA ALA A 122 3.98 -2.64 -1.30
C ALA A 122 4.97 -2.33 -2.43
N ARG A 123 4.47 -2.02 -3.64
CA ARG A 123 5.32 -1.61 -4.77
C ARG A 123 6.06 -0.31 -4.50
N ALA A 124 5.36 0.69 -3.96
CA ALA A 124 5.96 1.97 -3.61
C ALA A 124 7.05 1.81 -2.52
N GLN A 125 6.85 0.89 -1.58
CA GLN A 125 7.85 0.59 -0.55
C GLN A 125 9.08 -0.10 -1.16
N ALA A 126 8.89 -1.12 -2.00
CA ALA A 126 9.97 -1.80 -2.69
C ALA A 126 10.79 -0.85 -3.58
N GLU A 127 10.13 0.08 -4.27
CA GLU A 127 10.79 1.10 -5.09
C GLU A 127 11.66 2.03 -4.24
N LYS A 128 11.14 2.50 -3.09
CA LYS A 128 11.91 3.33 -2.16
C LYS A 128 13.13 2.60 -1.61
N GLU A 129 13.00 1.31 -1.32
CA GLU A 129 14.11 0.48 -0.85
C GLU A 129 15.17 0.29 -1.93
N ARG A 130 14.75 0.06 -3.18
CA ARG A 130 15.68 0.01 -4.33
C ARG A 130 16.46 1.31 -4.49
N ILE A 131 15.77 2.45 -4.50
CA ILE A 131 16.41 3.77 -4.62
C ILE A 131 17.40 4.01 -3.48
N ARG A 132 17.10 3.57 -2.26
CA ARG A 132 18.03 3.69 -1.13
C ARG A 132 19.27 2.81 -1.31
N ALA A 133 19.09 1.57 -1.77
CA ALA A 133 20.19 0.65 -2.05
C ALA A 133 21.10 1.18 -3.16
N ASP A 134 20.53 1.72 -4.24
CA ASP A 134 21.29 2.33 -5.34
C ASP A 134 22.10 3.54 -4.84
N GLN A 135 21.50 4.41 -4.03
CA GLN A 135 22.20 5.55 -3.43
C GLN A 135 23.34 5.13 -2.49
N GLU A 136 23.16 4.04 -1.74
CA GLU A 136 24.22 3.51 -0.88
C GLU A 136 25.36 2.92 -1.71
N HIS A 137 25.03 2.22 -2.79
CA HIS A 137 26.01 1.68 -3.72
C HIS A 137 26.85 2.79 -4.38
N GLU A 138 26.21 3.83 -4.92
CA GLU A 138 26.90 5.00 -5.49
C GLU A 138 27.81 5.70 -4.47
N ARG A 139 27.39 5.78 -3.21
CA ARG A 139 28.24 6.35 -2.14
C ARG A 139 29.45 5.46 -1.85
N ALA A 140 29.27 4.15 -1.80
CA ALA A 140 30.35 3.20 -1.57
C ALA A 140 31.37 3.26 -2.72
N GLU A 141 30.90 3.27 -3.98
CA GLU A 141 31.76 3.45 -5.15
C GLU A 141 32.49 4.80 -5.10
N GLY A 142 31.79 5.88 -4.77
CA GLY A 142 32.40 7.20 -4.62
C GLY A 142 33.44 7.27 -3.50
N GLN A 143 33.28 6.51 -2.42
CA GLN A 143 34.27 6.38 -1.36
C GLN A 143 35.50 5.58 -1.83
N MET A 144 35.29 4.46 -2.53
CA MET A 144 36.37 3.65 -3.09
C MET A 144 37.20 4.44 -4.10
N ALA A 145 36.56 5.15 -5.02
CA ALA A 145 37.25 6.00 -5.99
C ALA A 145 38.07 7.12 -5.32
N ARG A 146 37.57 7.71 -4.23
CA ARG A 146 38.33 8.70 -3.45
C ARG A 146 39.52 8.09 -2.73
N ALA A 147 39.36 6.88 -2.19
CA ALA A 147 40.45 6.15 -1.54
C ALA A 147 41.56 5.82 -2.55
N GLU A 148 41.19 5.31 -3.73
CA GLU A 148 42.13 5.01 -4.83
C GLU A 148 42.89 6.27 -5.28
N VAL A 149 42.19 7.38 -5.49
CA VAL A 149 42.84 8.66 -5.86
C VAL A 149 43.76 9.16 -4.74
N ALA A 150 43.41 8.96 -3.47
CA ALA A 150 44.26 9.35 -2.34
C ALA A 150 45.53 8.48 -2.28
N GLU A 151 45.41 7.17 -2.53
CA GLU A 151 46.52 6.22 -2.59
C GLU A 151 47.50 6.58 -3.71
N THR A 152 47.02 6.76 -4.95
CA THR A 152 47.88 7.17 -6.07
C THR A 152 48.58 8.51 -5.81
N ARG A 153 47.91 9.46 -5.14
CA ARG A 153 48.54 10.73 -4.76
C ARG A 153 49.64 10.55 -3.72
N ALA A 154 49.45 9.65 -2.76
CA ALA A 154 50.45 9.33 -1.75
C ALA A 154 51.70 8.70 -2.41
N GLU A 155 51.51 7.72 -3.31
CA GLU A 155 52.61 7.10 -4.06
C GLU A 155 53.39 8.12 -4.91
N VAL A 156 52.68 9.03 -5.59
CA VAL A 156 53.31 10.10 -6.38
C VAL A 156 54.06 11.10 -5.48
N ALA A 157 53.56 11.40 -4.28
CA ALA A 157 54.26 12.25 -3.33
C ALA A 157 55.54 11.58 -2.80
N GLU A 158 55.48 10.29 -2.46
CA GLU A 158 56.62 9.51 -1.97
C GLU A 158 57.74 9.43 -3.02
N THR A 159 57.40 9.04 -4.25
CA THR A 159 58.37 8.99 -5.36
C THR A 159 59.03 10.35 -5.66
N ARG A 160 58.29 11.46 -5.51
CA ARG A 160 58.85 12.82 -5.64
C ARG A 160 59.77 13.18 -4.48
N ALA A 161 59.44 12.78 -3.25
CA ALA A 161 60.27 13.00 -2.07
C ALA A 161 61.62 12.27 -2.22
N GLU A 162 61.59 10.98 -2.56
CA GLU A 162 62.81 10.20 -2.82
C GLU A 162 63.67 10.80 -3.93
N ALA A 163 63.05 11.29 -5.01
CA ALA A 163 63.77 11.93 -6.11
C ALA A 163 64.40 13.27 -5.69
N ALA A 164 63.74 14.03 -4.81
CA ALA A 164 64.26 15.28 -4.26
C ALA A 164 65.45 15.01 -3.33
N GLU A 165 65.37 13.99 -2.47
CA GLU A 165 66.47 13.56 -1.60
C GLU A 165 67.70 13.16 -2.43
N LYS A 166 67.54 12.27 -3.41
CA LYS A 166 68.64 11.86 -4.31
C LYS A 166 69.27 13.04 -5.05
N ARG A 167 68.49 14.07 -5.42
CA ARG A 167 69.01 15.30 -6.04
C ARG A 167 69.79 16.15 -5.04
N ALA A 168 69.27 16.32 -3.83
CA ALA A 168 69.95 17.05 -2.77
C ALA A 168 71.30 16.40 -2.42
N GLU A 169 71.34 15.06 -2.31
CA GLU A 169 72.58 14.31 -2.09
C GLU A 169 73.61 14.53 -3.22
N ARG A 170 73.18 14.49 -4.49
CA ARG A 170 74.07 14.76 -5.63
C ARG A 170 74.60 16.19 -5.63
N LEU A 171 73.76 17.17 -5.30
CA LEU A 171 74.19 18.57 -5.21
C LEU A 171 75.19 18.76 -4.08
N LEU A 172 74.96 18.17 -2.90
CA LEU A 172 75.90 18.19 -1.78
C LEU A 172 77.23 17.53 -2.15
N ALA A 173 77.21 16.39 -2.84
CA ALA A 173 78.43 15.73 -3.32
C ALA A 173 79.20 16.63 -4.32
N ARG A 174 78.50 17.29 -5.24
CA ARG A 174 79.09 18.22 -6.22
C ARG A 174 79.70 19.45 -5.56
N LEU A 175 79.05 20.00 -4.54
CA LEU A 175 79.57 21.14 -3.76
C LEU A 175 80.85 20.76 -2.99
N ARG A 176 80.89 19.56 -2.40
CA ARG A 176 82.11 19.00 -1.77
C ARG A 176 83.25 18.83 -2.76
N GLU A 177 83.00 18.34 -3.98
CA GLU A 177 84.02 18.24 -5.03
C GLU A 177 84.56 19.61 -5.48
N LEU A 178 83.74 20.66 -5.44
CA LEU A 178 84.12 22.02 -5.83
C LEU A 178 84.81 22.80 -4.71
N GLY A 179 84.99 22.21 -3.51
CA GLY A 179 85.70 22.84 -2.39
C GLY A 179 84.98 24.02 -1.77
N VAL A 180 83.65 24.11 -1.95
CA VAL A 180 82.82 25.17 -1.36
C VAL A 180 82.27 24.66 -0.03
N GLU A 181 83.00 24.89 1.05
CA GLU A 181 82.51 24.74 2.42
C GLU A 181 82.15 26.11 3.00
N GLU A 182 80.85 26.44 2.97
CA GLU A 182 80.02 26.89 4.10
C GLU A 182 78.54 26.86 3.71
#